data_AF-G2FRX2-F1
#
_entry.id   AF-G2FRX2-F1
#
_cell.length_a   1.000
_cell.length_b   1.000
_cell.length_c   1.000
_cell.angle_alpha   90.00
_cell.angle_beta   90.00
_cell.angle_gamma   90.00
#
_symmetry.space_group_name_H-M   'P 1'
#
loop_
_entity.id
_entity.type
_entity.pdbx_description
1 polymer ?
#
loop_
_entity_poly.entity_id
_entity_poly.type
_entity_poly.pdbx_seq_one_letter_code
_entity_poly.pdbx_strand_id
1 'polypeptide(L)'
;MQDIAGKVSNLTEQTLITTSHIENLSSSTDGAASKASIIEESLDKLITSIERTEQQVDNIAPMTQEQSATFEEIAATIDNVSDTYAKTVENSIESARKLREIGILVEGMRKDTARFKVNLTSVELINLAITDHQLWIWRIDSMLLDNDVIDPHVAGDFNTCQLGKWLNLEMELKGRNKFQKMYSTHVDFHVLAENAVRAMNAGSKEEAQKYLRQMHVLSEQLVEKLKELQKVCG
;
A
#
# COMPACT_ATOMS: atom_id res chain seq x y z
N MET A 1 21.42 -80.45 84.41
CA MET A 1 20.94 -79.06 84.33
C MET A 1 21.78 -78.17 83.40
N GLN A 2 23.10 -78.32 83.31
CA GLN A 2 23.98 -77.43 82.52
C GLN A 2 23.84 -77.54 80.98
N ASP A 3 23.48 -78.71 80.43
CA ASP A 3 23.28 -78.93 78.98
C ASP A 3 21.97 -78.33 78.43
N ILE A 4 20.92 -78.27 79.26
CA ILE A 4 19.62 -77.73 78.86
C ILE A 4 19.69 -76.20 78.77
N ALA A 5 20.38 -75.55 79.71
CA ALA A 5 20.54 -74.09 79.72
C ALA A 5 21.27 -73.56 78.46
N GLY A 6 22.32 -74.25 78.01
CA GLY A 6 23.05 -73.87 76.79
C GLY A 6 22.22 -74.01 75.51
N LYS A 7 21.45 -75.10 75.39
CA LYS A 7 20.52 -75.29 74.26
C LYS A 7 19.39 -74.27 74.27
N VAL A 8 18.84 -73.95 75.45
CA VAL A 8 17.82 -72.90 75.61
C VAL A 8 18.39 -71.54 75.21
N SER A 9 19.63 -71.19 75.62
CA SER A 9 20.28 -69.94 75.22
C SER A 9 20.47 -69.84 73.72
N ASN A 10 20.95 -70.89 73.07
CA ASN A 10 21.16 -70.92 71.61
C ASN A 10 19.82 -70.82 70.85
N LEU A 11 18.78 -71.53 71.31
CA LEU A 11 17.43 -71.38 70.76
C LEU A 11 16.90 -69.96 70.91
N THR A 12 17.16 -69.31 72.04
CA THR A 12 16.73 -67.92 72.29
C THR A 12 17.43 -66.95 71.34
N GLU A 13 18.73 -67.14 71.11
CA GLU A 13 19.53 -66.36 70.17
C GLU A 13 19.07 -66.55 68.71
N GLN A 14 18.84 -67.79 68.28
CA GLN A 14 18.29 -68.10 66.96
C GLN A 14 16.89 -67.52 66.76
N THR A 15 16.06 -67.51 67.82
CA THR A 15 14.73 -66.90 67.79
C THR A 15 14.83 -65.39 67.59
N LEU A 16 15.76 -64.72 68.29
CA LEU A 16 16.00 -63.27 68.13
C LEU A 16 16.47 -62.91 66.71
N ILE A 17 17.40 -63.68 66.13
CA ILE A 17 17.86 -63.49 64.75
C ILE A 17 16.70 -63.68 63.76
N THR A 18 15.90 -64.73 63.95
CA THR A 18 14.73 -65.01 63.10
C THR A 18 13.71 -63.88 63.17
N THR A 19 13.44 -63.34 64.36
CA THR A 19 12.54 -62.19 64.53
C THR A 19 13.06 -60.95 63.80
N SER A 20 14.36 -60.64 63.89
CA SER A 20 14.95 -59.52 63.16
C SER A 20 14.86 -59.69 61.63
N HIS A 21 15.06 -60.90 61.11
CA HIS A 21 14.85 -61.18 59.69
C HIS A 21 13.38 -61.01 59.27
N ILE A 22 12.43 -61.44 60.10
CA ILE A 22 10.99 -61.23 59.84
C ILE A 22 10.65 -59.74 59.82
N GLU A 23 11.20 -58.93 60.73
CA GLU A 23 10.99 -57.47 60.75
C GLU A 23 11.54 -56.80 59.48
N ASN A 24 12.75 -57.18 59.04
CA ASN A 24 13.35 -56.67 57.81
C ASN A 24 12.57 -57.11 56.55
N LEU A 25 12.07 -58.35 56.54
CA LEU A 25 11.23 -58.84 55.46
C LEU A 25 9.89 -58.11 55.42
N SER A 26 9.28 -57.87 56.59
CA SER A 26 8.03 -57.11 56.71
C SER A 26 8.19 -55.70 56.16
N SER A 27 9.22 -54.97 56.59
CA SER A 27 9.47 -53.61 56.10
C SER A 27 9.75 -53.55 54.59
N SER A 28 10.48 -54.55 54.07
CA SER A 28 10.73 -54.68 52.63
C SER A 28 9.44 -54.97 51.85
N THR A 29 8.55 -55.79 52.43
CA THR A 29 7.25 -56.12 51.84
C THR A 29 6.32 -54.90 51.83
N ASP A 30 6.28 -54.13 52.92
CA ASP A 30 5.54 -52.86 52.98
C ASP A 30 6.07 -51.85 51.96
N GLY A 31 7.40 -51.76 51.79
CA GLY A 31 8.04 -50.93 50.77
C GLY A 31 7.69 -51.37 49.35
N ALA A 32 7.61 -52.67 49.09
CA ALA A 32 7.17 -53.21 47.80
C ALA A 32 5.69 -52.91 47.53
N ALA A 33 4.82 -53.07 48.52
CA ALA A 33 3.40 -52.76 48.42
C ALA A 33 3.16 -51.27 48.13
N SER A 34 3.88 -50.38 48.81
CA SER A 34 3.83 -48.93 48.55
C SER A 34 4.25 -48.58 47.12
N LYS A 35 5.35 -49.17 46.63
CA LYS A 35 5.81 -48.97 45.25
C LYS A 35 4.80 -49.49 44.22
N ALA A 36 4.16 -50.63 44.48
CA ALA A 36 3.12 -51.17 43.61
C ALA A 36 1.92 -50.22 43.51
N SER A 37 1.49 -49.63 44.63
CA SER A 37 0.41 -48.64 44.65
C SER A 37 0.75 -47.37 43.84
N ILE A 38 2.00 -46.88 43.93
CA ILE A 38 2.44 -45.73 43.11
C ILE A 38 2.44 -46.07 41.62
N ILE A 39 2.83 -47.29 41.26
CA ILE A 39 2.82 -47.76 39.87
C ILE A 39 1.39 -47.82 39.35
N GLU A 40 0.45 -48.33 40.14
CA GLU A 40 -0.98 -48.37 39.80
C GLU A 40 -1.53 -46.97 39.51
N GLU A 41 -1.28 -46.00 40.39
CA GLU A 41 -1.70 -44.60 40.18
C GLU A 41 -1.06 -43.99 38.93
N SER A 42 0.20 -44.34 38.64
CA SER A 42 0.91 -43.84 37.45
C SER A 42 0.35 -44.43 36.16
N LEU A 43 -0.08 -45.71 36.18
CA LEU A 43 -0.72 -46.36 35.04
C LEU A 43 -2.11 -45.77 34.76
N ASP A 44 -2.88 -45.48 35.80
CA ASP A 44 -4.20 -44.83 35.67
C ASP A 44 -4.10 -43.44 35.00
N LYS A 45 -3.09 -42.65 35.41
CA LYS A 45 -2.77 -41.37 34.77
C LYS A 45 -2.33 -41.52 33.31
N LEU A 46 -1.59 -42.59 32.99
CA LEU A 46 -1.18 -42.90 31.62
C LEU A 46 -2.37 -43.25 30.75
N ILE A 47 -3.29 -44.10 31.23
CA ILE A 47 -4.52 -44.47 30.52
C ILE A 47 -5.34 -43.21 30.23
N THR A 48 -5.60 -42.38 31.25
CA THR A 48 -6.32 -41.11 31.09
C THR A 48 -5.65 -40.19 30.05
N SER A 49 -4.31 -40.15 30.03
CA SER A 49 -3.56 -39.34 29.05
C SER A 49 -3.67 -39.88 27.63
N ILE A 50 -3.70 -41.21 27.46
CA ILE A 50 -3.90 -41.87 26.17
C ILE A 50 -5.31 -41.59 25.64
N GLU A 51 -6.34 -41.77 26.46
CA GLU A 51 -7.74 -41.48 26.09
C GLU A 51 -7.90 -40.02 25.65
N ARG A 52 -7.29 -39.08 26.38
CA ARG A 52 -7.29 -37.67 25.99
C ARG A 52 -6.59 -37.44 24.64
N THR A 53 -5.51 -38.17 24.38
CA THR A 53 -4.76 -38.07 23.12
C THR A 53 -5.56 -38.65 21.96
N GLU A 54 -6.24 -39.79 22.14
CA GLU A 54 -7.14 -40.37 21.14
C GLU A 54 -8.26 -39.38 20.79
N GLN A 55 -8.90 -38.78 21.80
CA GLN A 55 -9.94 -37.79 21.55
C GLN A 55 -9.42 -36.55 20.79
N GLN A 56 -8.18 -36.14 21.03
CA GLN A 56 -7.57 -35.06 20.24
C GLN A 56 -7.33 -35.46 18.80
N VAL A 57 -6.86 -36.70 18.56
CA VAL A 57 -6.63 -37.23 17.20
C VAL A 57 -7.95 -37.35 16.44
N ASP A 58 -9.02 -37.81 17.08
CA ASP A 58 -10.35 -37.91 16.47
C ASP A 58 -10.89 -36.55 15.99
N ASN A 59 -10.50 -35.46 16.66
CA ASN A 59 -10.87 -34.11 16.25
C ASN A 59 -10.01 -33.55 15.09
N ILE A 60 -8.86 -34.15 14.77
CA ILE A 60 -7.99 -33.66 13.68
C ILE A 60 -8.64 -33.88 12.31
N ALA A 61 -9.27 -35.03 12.09
CA ALA A 61 -9.93 -35.34 10.82
C ALA A 61 -11.02 -34.33 10.43
N PRO A 62 -12.03 -34.02 11.29
CA PRO A 62 -13.04 -33.02 10.95
C PRO A 62 -12.45 -31.62 10.79
N MET A 63 -11.48 -31.20 11.64
CA MET A 63 -10.79 -29.92 11.47
C MET A 63 -10.05 -29.83 10.12
N THR A 64 -9.39 -30.91 9.70
CA THR A 64 -8.69 -30.95 8.41
C THR A 64 -9.68 -30.84 7.24
N GLN A 65 -10.85 -31.43 7.38
CA GLN A 65 -11.91 -31.35 6.37
C GLN A 65 -12.51 -29.94 6.28
N GLU A 66 -12.75 -29.30 7.43
CA GLU A 66 -13.19 -27.90 7.50
C GLU A 66 -12.15 -26.93 6.91
N GLN A 67 -10.87 -27.15 7.22
CA GLN A 67 -9.78 -26.39 6.61
C GLN A 67 -9.73 -26.57 5.10
N SER A 68 -9.93 -27.79 4.60
CA SER A 68 -9.94 -28.06 3.15
C SER A 68 -11.07 -27.29 2.45
N ALA A 69 -12.27 -27.29 3.02
CA ALA A 69 -13.40 -26.50 2.51
C ALA A 69 -13.09 -24.99 2.53
N THR A 70 -12.46 -24.50 3.60
CA THR A 70 -12.03 -23.10 3.71
C THR A 70 -11.01 -22.74 2.62
N PHE A 71 -10.07 -23.63 2.31
CA PHE A 71 -9.10 -23.40 1.23
C PHE A 71 -9.75 -23.35 -0.15
N GLU A 72 -10.78 -24.17 -0.40
CA GLU A 72 -11.56 -24.10 -1.64
C GLU A 72 -12.30 -22.77 -1.79
N GLU A 73 -12.91 -22.27 -0.71
CA GLU A 73 -13.54 -20.95 -0.69
C GLU A 73 -12.54 -19.81 -0.92
N ILE A 74 -11.35 -19.90 -0.31
CA ILE A 74 -10.26 -18.93 -0.52
C ILE A 74 -9.83 -18.94 -1.99
N ALA A 75 -9.64 -20.12 -2.60
CA ALA A 75 -9.26 -20.23 -4.00
C ALA A 75 -10.31 -19.59 -4.92
N ALA A 76 -11.59 -19.88 -4.72
CA ALA A 76 -12.69 -19.27 -5.48
C ALA A 76 -12.74 -17.74 -5.29
N THR A 77 -12.46 -17.26 -4.08
CA THR A 77 -12.39 -15.82 -3.80
C THR A 77 -11.24 -15.16 -4.54
N ILE A 78 -10.06 -15.80 -4.57
CA ILE A 78 -8.89 -15.29 -5.30
C ILE A 78 -9.18 -15.19 -6.80
N ASP A 79 -9.83 -16.19 -7.39
CA ASP A 79 -10.22 -16.16 -8.81
C ASP A 79 -11.17 -15.01 -9.10
N ASN A 80 -12.20 -14.82 -8.27
CA ASN A 80 -13.14 -13.71 -8.41
C ASN A 80 -12.48 -12.33 -8.25
N VAL A 81 -11.51 -12.21 -7.33
CA VAL A 81 -10.71 -10.98 -7.17
C VAL A 81 -9.87 -10.72 -8.42
N SER A 82 -9.26 -11.75 -9.00
CA SER A 82 -8.47 -11.62 -10.23
C SER A 82 -9.32 -11.14 -11.40
N ASP A 83 -10.50 -11.73 -11.60
CA ASP A 83 -11.46 -11.32 -12.64
C ASP A 83 -11.95 -9.89 -12.45
N THR A 84 -12.28 -9.52 -11.21
CA THR A 84 -12.72 -8.16 -10.87
C THR A 84 -11.61 -7.15 -11.10
N TYR A 85 -10.37 -7.50 -10.76
CA TYR A 85 -9.21 -6.66 -11.02
C TYR A 85 -9.00 -6.43 -12.51
N ALA A 86 -9.05 -7.48 -13.33
CA ALA A 86 -8.91 -7.38 -14.78
C ALA A 86 -9.96 -6.44 -15.39
N LYS A 87 -11.24 -6.60 -15.01
CA LYS A 87 -12.33 -5.70 -15.44
C LYS A 87 -12.13 -4.26 -14.98
N THR A 88 -11.60 -4.06 -13.77
CA THR A 88 -11.33 -2.72 -13.24
C THR A 88 -10.24 -2.01 -14.04
N VAL A 89 -9.19 -2.74 -14.42
CA VAL A 89 -8.12 -2.21 -15.29
C VAL A 89 -8.67 -1.84 -16.67
N GLU A 90 -9.47 -2.72 -17.28
CA GLU A 90 -10.11 -2.46 -18.58
C GLU A 90 -11.01 -1.22 -18.54
N ASN A 91 -11.90 -1.12 -17.55
CA ASN A 91 -12.77 0.04 -17.35
C ASN A 91 -11.99 1.33 -17.11
N SER A 92 -10.84 1.26 -16.43
CA SER A 92 -9.98 2.41 -16.17
C SER A 92 -9.33 2.91 -17.47
N ILE A 93 -8.85 2.01 -18.32
CA ILE A 93 -8.30 2.33 -19.64
C ILE A 93 -9.39 2.96 -20.53
N GLU A 94 -10.59 2.38 -20.55
CA GLU A 94 -11.71 2.93 -21.33
C GLU A 94 -12.13 4.32 -20.84
N SER A 95 -12.17 4.53 -19.52
CA SER A 95 -12.49 5.82 -18.91
C SER A 95 -11.44 6.89 -19.25
N ALA A 96 -10.15 6.55 -19.18
CA ALA A 96 -9.07 7.44 -19.59
C ALA A 96 -9.21 7.84 -21.08
N ARG A 97 -9.56 6.88 -21.95
CA ARG A 97 -9.82 7.14 -23.37
C ARG A 97 -11.00 8.10 -23.58
N LYS A 98 -12.12 7.88 -22.90
CA LYS A 98 -13.30 8.77 -22.96
C LYS A 98 -13.00 10.18 -22.44
N LEU A 99 -12.27 10.29 -21.33
CA LEU A 99 -11.84 11.59 -20.80
C LEU A 99 -10.99 12.35 -21.80
N ARG A 100 -10.12 11.65 -22.56
CA ARG A 100 -9.37 12.28 -23.65
C ARG A 100 -10.27 12.78 -24.77
N GLU A 101 -11.22 11.98 -25.23
CA GLU A 101 -12.17 12.39 -26.28
C GLU A 101 -12.90 13.68 -25.88
N ILE A 102 -13.37 13.74 -24.62
CA ILE A 102 -13.97 14.94 -24.05
C ILE A 102 -12.98 16.11 -24.07
N GLY A 103 -11.73 15.90 -23.64
CA GLY A 103 -10.68 16.93 -23.67
C GLY A 103 -10.42 17.50 -25.07
N ILE A 104 -10.37 16.63 -26.10
CA ILE A 104 -10.21 17.04 -27.50
C ILE A 104 -11.42 17.84 -27.98
N LEU A 105 -12.64 17.41 -27.66
CA LEU A 105 -13.88 18.12 -28.02
C LEU A 105 -13.92 19.52 -27.38
N VAL A 106 -13.60 19.62 -26.09
CA VAL A 106 -13.55 20.90 -25.36
C VAL A 106 -12.51 21.83 -25.98
N GLU A 107 -11.32 21.34 -26.33
CA GLU A 107 -10.31 22.15 -26.99
C GLU A 107 -10.74 22.60 -28.40
N GLY A 108 -11.45 21.76 -29.14
CA GLY A 108 -12.07 22.11 -30.42
C GLY A 108 -13.07 23.27 -30.25
N MET A 109 -13.99 23.15 -29.30
CA MET A 109 -14.96 24.20 -28.97
C MET A 109 -14.29 25.51 -28.55
N ARG A 110 -13.19 25.44 -27.78
CA ARG A 110 -12.44 26.63 -27.36
C ARG A 110 -11.77 27.33 -28.55
N LYS A 111 -11.15 26.57 -29.46
CA LYS A 111 -10.57 27.11 -30.70
C LYS A 111 -11.61 27.76 -31.59
N ASP A 112 -12.78 27.16 -31.73
CA ASP A 112 -13.89 27.74 -32.49
C ASP A 112 -14.44 29.00 -31.83
N THR A 113 -14.53 29.02 -30.50
CA THR A 113 -14.94 30.20 -29.74
C THR A 113 -13.93 31.35 -29.92
N ALA A 114 -12.63 31.06 -29.94
CA ALA A 114 -11.58 32.05 -30.16
C ALA A 114 -11.59 32.67 -31.58
N ARG A 115 -12.26 32.06 -32.56
CA ARG A 115 -12.47 32.67 -33.89
C ARG A 115 -13.43 33.84 -33.84
N PHE A 116 -14.32 33.89 -32.85
CA PHE A 116 -15.17 35.05 -32.63
C PHE A 116 -14.31 36.14 -31.97
N LYS A 117 -14.19 37.30 -32.63
CA LYS A 117 -13.48 38.47 -32.09
C LYS A 117 -14.29 39.09 -30.97
N VAL A 118 -14.24 38.48 -29.78
CA VAL A 118 -14.85 38.99 -28.56
C VAL A 118 -13.85 39.90 -27.85
N ASN A 119 -14.27 41.10 -27.47
CA ASN A 119 -13.49 41.98 -26.62
C ASN A 119 -13.61 41.48 -25.18
N LEU A 120 -12.59 40.77 -24.70
CA LEU A 120 -12.52 40.30 -23.33
C LEU A 120 -11.95 41.39 -22.41
N THR A 121 -12.53 41.52 -21.23
CA THR A 121 -11.97 42.32 -20.14
C THR A 121 -10.68 41.69 -19.61
N SER A 122 -9.85 42.47 -18.91
CA SER A 122 -8.61 41.96 -18.29
C SER A 122 -8.88 40.80 -17.31
N VAL A 123 -10.01 40.84 -16.61
CA VAL A 123 -10.46 39.78 -15.69
C VAL A 123 -10.77 38.48 -16.44
N GLU A 124 -11.46 38.56 -17.58
CA GLU A 124 -11.78 37.42 -18.42
C GLU A 124 -10.54 36.85 -19.12
N LEU A 125 -9.62 37.70 -19.57
CA LEU A 125 -8.33 37.28 -20.14
C LEU A 125 -7.48 36.53 -19.11
N ILE A 126 -7.46 36.97 -17.86
CA ILE A 126 -6.76 36.28 -16.78
C ILE A 126 -7.38 34.89 -16.51
N ASN A 127 -8.71 34.79 -16.46
CA ASN A 127 -9.38 33.49 -16.27
C ASN A 127 -9.11 32.53 -17.45
N LEU A 128 -9.12 33.06 -18.67
CA LEU A 128 -8.76 32.30 -19.87
C LEU A 128 -7.30 31.83 -19.80
N ALA A 129 -6.37 32.71 -19.41
CA ALA A 129 -4.97 32.36 -19.26
C ALA A 129 -4.76 31.23 -18.23
N ILE A 130 -5.43 31.28 -17.08
CA ILE A 130 -5.39 30.20 -16.08
C ILE A 130 -5.82 28.87 -16.69
N THR A 131 -6.96 28.88 -17.39
CA THR A 131 -7.52 27.68 -18.04
C THR A 131 -6.57 27.13 -19.11
N ASP A 132 -5.98 28.00 -19.92
CA ASP A 132 -5.05 27.62 -21.00
C ASP A 132 -3.78 26.96 -20.44
N HIS A 133 -3.25 27.43 -19.32
CA HIS A 133 -2.05 26.85 -18.69
C HIS A 133 -2.35 25.51 -18.01
N GLN A 134 -3.53 25.36 -17.40
CA GLN A 134 -3.98 24.07 -16.88
C GLN A 134 -4.14 23.05 -18.01
N LEU A 135 -4.65 23.48 -19.17
CA LEU A 135 -4.76 22.62 -20.35
C LEU A 135 -3.39 22.20 -20.89
N TRP A 136 -2.38 23.08 -20.84
CA TRP A 136 -1.00 22.72 -21.22
C TRP A 136 -0.42 21.60 -20.37
N ILE A 137 -0.63 21.62 -19.06
CA ILE A 137 -0.24 20.53 -18.15
C ILE A 137 -0.93 19.24 -18.58
N TRP A 138 -2.26 19.29 -18.79
CA TRP A 138 -3.02 18.12 -19.22
C TRP A 138 -2.56 17.55 -20.56
N ARG A 139 -2.17 18.39 -21.52
CA ARG A 139 -1.63 17.94 -22.82
C ARG A 139 -0.31 17.19 -22.66
N ILE A 140 0.60 17.70 -21.82
CA ILE A 140 1.90 17.06 -21.55
C ILE A 140 1.70 15.77 -20.76
N ASP A 141 0.76 15.76 -19.81
CA ASP A 141 0.38 14.55 -19.08
C ASP A 141 -0.21 13.48 -20.02
N SER A 142 -1.09 13.89 -20.94
CA SER A 142 -1.67 13.02 -21.97
C SER A 142 -0.62 12.45 -22.92
N MET A 143 0.42 13.22 -23.25
CA MET A 143 1.55 12.78 -24.08
C MET A 143 2.37 11.67 -23.40
N LEU A 144 2.49 11.65 -22.06
CA LEU A 144 3.16 10.57 -21.32
C LEU A 144 2.48 9.21 -21.51
N LEU A 145 1.17 9.23 -21.71
CA LEU A 145 0.32 8.05 -21.81
C LEU A 145 0.28 7.45 -23.22
N ASP A 146 0.13 8.27 -24.27
CA ASP A 146 -0.18 7.77 -25.63
C ASP A 146 0.68 8.34 -26.78
N ASN A 147 1.90 8.80 -26.47
CA ASN A 147 2.90 9.15 -27.47
C ASN A 147 2.43 10.23 -28.49
N ASP A 148 1.57 11.15 -28.02
CA ASP A 148 1.10 12.29 -28.81
C ASP A 148 2.28 13.23 -29.10
N VAL A 149 2.42 13.69 -30.34
CA VAL A 149 3.62 14.43 -30.75
C VAL A 149 3.35 15.93 -30.64
N ILE A 150 3.88 16.53 -29.58
CA ILE A 150 3.91 17.98 -29.41
C ILE A 150 5.23 18.51 -29.99
N ASP A 151 5.18 19.60 -30.75
CA ASP A 151 6.37 20.35 -31.15
C ASP A 151 6.93 21.07 -29.91
N PRO A 152 8.18 20.78 -29.47
CA PRO A 152 8.79 21.44 -28.33
C PRO A 152 8.83 22.97 -28.46
N HIS A 153 9.00 23.49 -29.68
CA HIS A 153 9.06 24.94 -29.91
C HIS A 153 7.72 25.61 -29.63
N VAL A 154 6.60 24.94 -29.94
CA VAL A 154 5.26 25.44 -29.64
C VAL A 154 5.01 25.42 -28.12
N ALA A 155 5.54 24.42 -27.41
CA ALA A 155 5.43 24.34 -25.96
C ALA A 155 6.29 25.40 -25.23
N GLY A 156 7.48 25.71 -25.76
CA GLY A 156 8.41 26.69 -25.20
C GLY A 156 8.09 28.15 -25.52
N ASP A 157 7.24 28.41 -26.50
CA ASP A 157 6.94 29.76 -26.95
C ASP A 157 5.91 30.47 -26.06
N PHE A 158 6.43 31.09 -25.01
CA PHE A 158 5.64 31.92 -24.10
C PHE A 158 5.12 33.23 -24.74
N ASN A 159 5.62 33.66 -25.90
CA ASN A 159 5.18 34.92 -26.52
C ASN A 159 3.94 34.75 -27.40
N THR A 160 3.73 33.56 -27.96
CA THR A 160 2.58 33.29 -28.82
C THR A 160 1.34 32.79 -28.06
N CYS A 161 1.48 32.41 -26.78
CA CYS A 161 0.35 32.09 -25.93
C CYS A 161 -0.51 33.35 -25.66
N GLN A 162 -1.79 33.17 -25.34
CA GLN A 162 -2.73 34.28 -25.16
C GLN A 162 -2.32 35.21 -24.01
N LEU A 163 -1.79 34.64 -22.92
CA LEU A 163 -1.22 35.41 -21.82
C LEU A 163 -0.03 36.24 -22.28
N GLY A 164 0.95 35.63 -22.95
CA GLY A 164 2.14 36.32 -23.48
C GLY A 164 1.79 37.46 -24.44
N LYS A 165 0.86 37.22 -25.37
CA LYS A 165 0.35 38.26 -26.28
C LYS A 165 -0.25 39.44 -25.52
N TRP A 166 -1.09 39.17 -24.51
CA TRP A 166 -1.69 40.22 -23.70
C TRP A 166 -0.64 40.97 -22.87
N LEU A 167 0.25 40.28 -22.18
CA LEU A 167 1.33 40.88 -21.39
C LEU A 167 2.28 41.75 -22.22
N ASN A 168 2.49 41.40 -23.49
CA ASN A 168 3.31 42.17 -24.41
C ASN A 168 2.65 43.50 -24.81
N LEU A 169 1.31 43.53 -24.89
CA LEU A 169 0.52 44.73 -25.22
C LEU A 169 0.29 45.65 -24.01
N GLU A 170 0.23 45.10 -22.80
CA GLU A 170 -0.13 45.84 -21.60
C GLU A 170 1.05 46.63 -21.00
N MET A 171 1.39 47.77 -21.62
CA MET A 171 2.55 48.60 -21.26
C MET A 171 2.49 49.18 -19.83
N GLU A 172 1.30 49.47 -19.32
CA GLU A 172 1.06 50.09 -18.00
C GLU A 172 1.47 49.18 -16.81
N LEU A 173 1.54 47.87 -17.03
CA LEU A 173 1.88 46.90 -15.99
C LEU A 173 3.38 46.58 -15.92
N LYS A 174 4.14 46.87 -16.98
CA LYS A 174 5.56 46.46 -17.14
C LYS A 174 6.50 47.05 -16.08
N GLY A 175 6.15 48.19 -15.47
CA GLY A 175 6.96 48.84 -14.44
C GLY A 175 6.80 48.29 -13.01
N ARG A 176 5.88 47.35 -12.77
CA ARG A 176 5.57 46.87 -11.41
C ARG A 176 6.37 45.60 -11.07
N ASN A 177 7.01 45.55 -9.90
CA ASN A 177 7.78 44.38 -9.44
C ASN A 177 6.95 43.08 -9.44
N LYS A 178 5.67 43.15 -9.06
CA LYS A 178 4.74 42.01 -9.10
C LYS A 178 4.55 41.46 -10.52
N PHE A 179 4.52 42.33 -11.54
CA PHE A 179 4.39 41.94 -12.94
C PHE A 179 5.64 41.21 -13.42
N GLN A 180 6.84 41.70 -13.09
CA GLN A 180 8.11 41.05 -13.47
C GLN A 180 8.23 39.65 -12.88
N LYS A 181 7.85 39.47 -11.60
CA LYS A 181 7.86 38.14 -10.95
C LYS A 181 6.88 37.17 -11.61
N MET A 182 5.68 37.63 -11.95
CA MET A 182 4.69 36.81 -12.68
C MET A 182 5.18 36.45 -14.08
N TYR A 183 5.74 37.42 -14.82
CA TYR A 183 6.30 37.21 -16.14
C TYR A 183 7.43 36.17 -16.11
N SER A 184 8.33 36.23 -15.12
CA SER A 184 9.37 35.22 -14.93
C SER A 184 8.77 33.83 -14.69
N THR A 185 7.80 33.69 -13.79
CA THR A 185 7.13 32.40 -13.53
C THR A 185 6.45 31.84 -14.78
N HIS A 186 5.87 32.71 -15.62
CA HIS A 186 5.29 32.33 -16.90
C HIS A 186 6.33 31.82 -17.91
N VAL A 187 7.48 32.50 -18.03
CA VAL A 187 8.60 32.05 -18.87
C VAL A 187 9.12 30.70 -18.39
N ASP A 188 9.37 30.56 -17.09
CA ASP A 188 9.89 29.33 -16.49
C ASP A 188 8.91 28.15 -16.72
N PHE A 189 7.60 28.38 -16.66
CA PHE A 189 6.59 27.37 -16.97
C PHE A 189 6.73 26.84 -18.41
N HIS A 190 6.87 27.73 -19.39
CA HIS A 190 7.03 27.33 -20.80
C HIS A 190 8.38 26.66 -21.06
N VAL A 191 9.45 27.06 -20.39
CA VAL A 191 10.75 26.35 -20.46
C VAL A 191 10.62 24.92 -19.94
N LEU A 192 9.91 24.71 -18.82
CA LEU A 192 9.63 23.35 -18.34
C LEU A 192 8.74 22.56 -19.30
N ALA A 193 7.76 23.20 -19.91
CA ALA A 193 6.91 22.58 -20.92
C ALA A 193 7.73 22.08 -22.13
N GLU A 194 8.62 22.91 -22.66
CA GLU A 194 9.54 22.53 -23.73
C GLU A 194 10.43 21.36 -23.32
N ASN A 195 11.02 21.40 -22.11
CA ASN A 195 11.89 20.35 -21.61
C ASN A 195 11.13 19.02 -21.43
N ALA A 196 9.89 19.05 -20.94
CA ALA A 196 9.04 17.88 -20.82
C ALA A 196 8.76 17.24 -22.18
N VAL A 197 8.45 18.06 -23.20
CA VAL A 197 8.22 17.59 -24.58
C VAL A 197 9.51 17.03 -25.20
N ARG A 198 10.65 17.70 -25.03
CA ARG A 198 11.95 17.20 -25.51
C ARG A 198 12.32 15.86 -24.87
N ALA A 199 12.12 15.72 -23.56
CA ALA A 199 12.39 14.48 -22.84
C ALA A 199 11.51 13.33 -23.36
N MET A 200 10.22 13.59 -23.62
CA MET A 200 9.32 12.60 -24.24
C MET A 200 9.75 12.21 -25.66
N ASN A 201 10.08 13.19 -26.50
CA ASN A 201 10.54 12.93 -27.87
C ASN A 201 11.87 12.15 -27.90
N ALA A 202 12.68 12.25 -26.85
CA ALA A 202 13.90 11.48 -26.65
C ALA A 202 13.66 10.08 -26.01
N GLY A 203 12.42 9.74 -25.67
CA GLY A 203 12.05 8.46 -25.04
C GLY A 203 12.24 8.40 -23.52
N SER A 204 12.61 9.51 -22.87
CA SER A 204 12.90 9.59 -21.43
C SER A 204 11.65 9.98 -20.62
N LYS A 205 10.74 9.02 -20.42
CA LYS A 205 9.45 9.25 -19.71
C LYS A 205 9.64 9.74 -18.28
N GLU A 206 10.63 9.22 -17.55
CA GLU A 206 10.88 9.57 -16.15
C GLU A 206 11.31 11.04 -16.00
N GLU A 207 12.16 11.53 -16.90
CA GLU A 207 12.61 12.93 -16.88
C GLU A 207 11.47 13.87 -17.30
N ALA A 208 10.65 13.47 -18.28
CA ALA A 208 9.44 14.20 -18.65
C ALA A 208 8.45 14.32 -17.47
N GLN A 209 8.23 13.24 -16.72
CA GLN A 209 7.40 13.27 -15.50
C GLN A 209 7.96 14.22 -14.43
N LYS A 210 9.28 14.30 -14.30
CA LYS A 210 9.93 15.22 -13.36
C LYS A 210 9.69 16.68 -13.74
N TYR A 211 9.82 17.03 -15.03
CA TYR A 211 9.48 18.36 -15.52
C TYR A 211 7.99 18.66 -15.32
N LEU A 212 7.10 17.71 -15.61
CA LEU A 212 5.67 17.87 -15.39
C LEU A 212 5.32 18.15 -13.92
N ARG A 213 5.96 17.46 -12.97
CA ARG A 213 5.80 17.76 -11.53
C ARG A 213 6.22 19.19 -11.19
N GLN A 214 7.31 19.67 -11.77
CA GLN A 214 7.76 21.05 -11.58
C GLN A 214 6.79 22.06 -12.23
N MET A 215 6.20 21.73 -13.38
CA MET A 215 5.18 22.55 -14.02
C MET A 215 3.93 22.72 -13.15
N HIS A 216 3.47 21.66 -12.46
CA HIS A 216 2.36 21.77 -11.51
C HIS A 216 2.63 22.82 -10.43
N VAL A 217 3.82 22.77 -9.81
CA VAL A 217 4.22 23.73 -8.78
C VAL A 217 4.28 25.16 -9.34
N LEU A 218 4.88 25.37 -10.52
CA LEU A 218 4.92 26.69 -11.14
C LEU A 218 3.54 27.19 -11.56
N SER A 219 2.64 26.30 -12.01
CA SER A 219 1.28 26.65 -12.37
C SER A 219 0.49 27.13 -11.18
N GLU A 220 0.60 26.50 -10.02
CA GLU A 220 -0.05 26.96 -8.79
C GLU A 220 0.41 28.39 -8.42
N GLN A 221 1.73 28.63 -8.49
CA GLN A 221 2.31 29.95 -8.25
C GLN A 221 1.86 30.99 -9.29
N LEU A 222 1.78 30.61 -10.56
CA LEU A 222 1.33 31.48 -11.64
C LEU A 222 -0.14 31.85 -11.45
N VAL A 223 -1.00 30.89 -11.11
CA VAL A 223 -2.42 31.10 -10.82
C VAL A 223 -2.62 32.05 -9.65
N GLU A 224 -1.85 31.90 -8.57
CA GLU A 224 -1.90 32.81 -7.42
C GLU A 224 -1.55 34.25 -7.84
N LYS A 225 -0.46 34.43 -8.58
CA LYS A 225 -0.02 35.75 -9.07
C LYS A 225 -1.02 36.37 -10.05
N LEU A 226 -1.63 35.57 -10.92
CA LEU A 226 -2.66 36.01 -11.85
C LEU A 226 -3.93 36.45 -11.12
N LYS A 227 -4.35 35.72 -10.08
CA LYS A 227 -5.47 36.12 -9.20
C LYS A 227 -5.18 37.39 -8.42
N GLU A 228 -3.94 37.62 -7.98
CA GLU A 228 -3.55 38.90 -7.40
C GLU A 228 -3.67 40.05 -8.41
N LEU A 229 -3.24 39.83 -9.66
CA LEU A 229 -3.34 40.83 -10.73
C LEU A 229 -4.80 41.15 -11.04
N GLN A 230 -5.67 40.13 -11.04
CA GLN A 230 -7.10 40.26 -11.26
C GLN A 230 -7.76 41.23 -10.28
N LYS A 231 -7.34 41.25 -9.00
CA LYS A 231 -7.84 42.18 -7.97
C LYS A 231 -7.43 43.64 -8.21
N VAL A 232 -6.43 43.88 -9.05
CA VAL A 232 -5.91 45.22 -9.37
C VAL A 232 -6.49 45.73 -10.69
N CYS A 233 -6.88 44.82 -11.58
CA CYS A 233 -7.45 45.12 -12.90
C CYS A 233 -8.99 45.16 -12.95
N GLY A 234 -9.66 44.62 -11.93
CA GLY A 234 -11.11 44.75 -11.72
C GLY A 234 -11.43 45.89 -10.77
#